data_AF-A0A8J3VRG2-F1
#
_entry.id   AF-A0A8J3VRG2-F1
#
_cell.length_a   1.000
_cell.length_b   1.000
_cell.length_c   1.000
_cell.angle_alpha   90.00
_cell.angle_beta   90.00
_cell.angle_gamma   90.00
#
_symmetry.space_group_name_H-M   'P 1'
#
loop_
_entity.id
_entity.type
_entity.pdbx_description
1 polymer ?
#
loop_
_entity_poly.entity_id
_entity_poly.type
_entity_poly.pdbx_seq_one_letter_code
_entity_poly.pdbx_strand_id
1 'polypeptide(L)'
;MTARLRLILNGWIHRVRQSPDRGSATLETAKVVLPLTALMVLFIILCQRVVGTNMDINSTASAAARAASLARSPQEAVDTAQQTAAANLASHHHTCATLTVTVDTAAFGPGGQVGVTVTCRMATSDLIGLGLPGTVSGSSTAYAVVDSYRDVAGTP
;
A
#
# COMPACT_ATOMS: atom_id res chain seq x y z
N MET A 1 -12.39 4.38 1.92
CA MET A 1 -12.25 5.49 0.93
C MET A 1 -13.12 5.26 -0.31
N THR A 2 -14.46 5.22 -0.17
CA THR A 2 -15.37 4.67 -1.22
C THR A 2 -16.60 5.54 -1.55
N ALA A 3 -16.98 6.46 -0.67
CA ALA A 3 -18.20 7.27 -0.86
C ALA A 3 -18.04 8.38 -1.93
N ARG A 4 -16.88 9.03 -1.96
CA ARG A 4 -16.61 10.12 -2.93
C ARG A 4 -16.49 9.61 -4.37
N LEU A 5 -15.93 8.42 -4.57
CA LEU A 5 -15.78 7.82 -5.89
C LEU A 5 -17.14 7.40 -6.49
N ARG A 6 -18.04 6.85 -5.66
CA ARG A 6 -19.41 6.50 -6.07
C ARG A 6 -20.24 7.71 -6.48
N LEU A 7 -20.07 8.84 -5.80
CA LEU A 7 -20.76 10.09 -6.14
C LEU A 7 -20.26 10.70 -7.46
N ILE A 8 -18.96 10.62 -7.71
CA ILE A 8 -18.37 11.07 -8.99
C ILE A 8 -18.86 10.18 -10.14
N LEU A 9 -18.95 8.86 -9.94
CA LEU A 9 -19.49 7.92 -10.93
C LEU A 9 -20.98 8.16 -11.22
N ASN A 10 -21.82 8.30 -10.18
CA ASN A 10 -23.26 8.51 -10.37
C ASN A 10 -23.58 9.89 -10.96
N GLY A 11 -22.80 10.93 -10.62
CA GLY A 11 -22.96 12.26 -11.19
C GLY A 11 -22.60 12.34 -12.68
N TRP A 12 -21.72 11.46 -13.15
CA TRP A 12 -21.34 11.33 -14.56
C TRP A 12 -22.42 10.60 -15.37
N ILE A 13 -23.02 9.53 -14.83
CA ILE A 13 -24.04 8.74 -15.54
C ILE A 13 -25.30 9.55 -15.85
N HIS A 14 -25.71 10.47 -14.96
CA HIS A 14 -26.91 11.28 -15.18
C HIS A 14 -26.72 12.44 -16.17
N ARG A 15 -25.48 12.91 -16.37
CA ARG A 15 -25.21 14.10 -17.19
C ARG A 15 -25.03 13.79 -18.68
N VAL A 16 -24.77 12.54 -19.03
CA VAL A 16 -24.60 12.08 -20.43
C VAL A 16 -25.94 11.97 -21.18
N ARG A 17 -27.08 12.07 -20.48
CA ARG A 17 -28.41 11.82 -21.06
C ARG A 17 -29.18 13.07 -21.51
N GLN A 18 -28.55 14.25 -21.54
CA GLN A 18 -29.18 15.48 -22.03
C GLN A 18 -28.32 16.18 -23.07
N SER A 19 -28.47 15.76 -24.33
CA SER A 19 -28.24 16.65 -25.47
C SER A 19 -29.20 16.24 -26.59
N PRO A 20 -30.28 17.00 -26.81
CA PRO A 20 -30.99 17.01 -28.06
C PRO A 20 -30.38 18.14 -28.90
N ASP A 21 -29.40 17.86 -29.76
CA ASP A 21 -29.42 18.46 -31.10
C ASP A 21 -28.43 17.88 -32.10
N ARG A 22 -28.81 18.10 -33.36
CA ARG A 22 -28.34 17.48 -34.60
C ARG A 22 -26.91 17.88 -34.97
N GLY A 23 -26.00 16.91 -34.96
CA GLY A 23 -24.71 16.98 -35.62
C GLY A 23 -24.18 15.57 -35.87
N SER A 24 -24.41 15.03 -37.05
CA SER A 24 -24.04 13.65 -37.41
C SER A 24 -22.51 13.39 -37.43
N ALA A 25 -21.67 14.44 -37.42
CA ALA A 25 -20.22 14.32 -37.41
C ALA A 25 -19.60 14.06 -36.01
N THR A 26 -20.29 14.41 -34.92
CA THR A 26 -19.80 14.21 -33.54
C THR A 26 -20.10 12.82 -32.98
N LEU A 27 -21.05 12.08 -33.58
CA LEU A 27 -21.43 10.75 -33.11
C LEU A 27 -20.38 9.68 -33.45
N GLU A 28 -19.68 9.80 -34.57
CA GLU A 28 -18.61 8.84 -34.92
C GLU A 28 -17.34 9.07 -34.11
N THR A 29 -16.98 10.33 -33.88
CA THR A 29 -15.83 10.69 -33.03
C THR A 29 -16.09 10.35 -31.57
N ALA A 30 -17.31 10.54 -31.06
CA ALA A 30 -17.68 10.14 -29.70
C ALA A 30 -17.54 8.62 -29.47
N LYS A 31 -17.83 7.79 -30.48
CA LYS A 31 -17.66 6.32 -30.39
C LYS A 31 -16.22 5.88 -30.22
N VAL A 32 -15.25 6.66 -30.67
CA VAL A 32 -13.82 6.36 -30.52
C VAL A 32 -13.25 7.01 -29.26
N VAL A 33 -13.61 8.27 -28.98
CA VAL A 33 -13.08 9.02 -27.83
C VAL A 33 -13.59 8.46 -26.50
N LEU A 34 -14.84 8.01 -26.42
CA LEU A 34 -15.40 7.48 -25.17
C LEU A 34 -14.71 6.19 -24.68
N PRO A 35 -14.52 5.12 -25.48
CA PRO A 35 -13.79 3.94 -25.02
C PRO A 35 -12.31 4.24 -24.80
N LEU A 36 -11.68 5.12 -25.61
CA LEU A 36 -10.28 5.51 -25.42
C LEU A 36 -10.07 6.21 -24.08
N THR A 37 -10.94 7.17 -23.73
CA THR A 37 -10.87 7.87 -22.44
C THR A 37 -11.16 6.93 -21.27
N ALA A 38 -12.13 6.01 -21.40
CA ALA A 38 -12.39 4.98 -20.40
C ALA A 38 -11.17 4.07 -20.18
N LEU A 39 -10.51 3.65 -21.27
CA LEU A 39 -9.29 2.83 -21.21
C LEU A 39 -8.14 3.59 -20.55
N MET A 40 -7.98 4.87 -20.85
CA MET A 40 -6.97 5.72 -20.21
C MET A 40 -7.24 5.89 -18.70
N VAL A 41 -8.49 6.10 -18.29
CA VAL A 41 -8.86 6.17 -16.86
C VAL A 41 -8.58 4.83 -16.17
N LEU A 42 -8.93 3.70 -16.78
CA LEU A 42 -8.63 2.37 -16.25
C LEU A 42 -7.12 2.16 -16.07
N PHE A 43 -6.32 2.57 -17.06
CA PHE A 43 -4.87 2.50 -17.00
C PHE A 43 -4.29 3.34 -15.85
N ILE A 44 -4.78 4.57 -15.67
CA ILE A 44 -4.35 5.44 -14.56
C ILE A 44 -4.68 4.81 -13.21
N ILE A 45 -5.87 4.22 -13.06
CA ILE A 45 -6.26 3.51 -11.84
C ILE A 45 -5.33 2.32 -11.62
N LEU A 46 -5.03 1.53 -12.65
CA LEU A 46 -4.11 0.40 -12.56
C LEU A 46 -2.72 0.85 -12.08
N CYS A 47 -2.14 1.88 -12.70
CA CYS A 47 -0.86 2.45 -12.28
C CYS A 47 -0.90 2.93 -10.83
N GLN A 48 -1.95 3.65 -10.42
CA GLN A 48 -2.10 4.13 -9.05
C GLN A 48 -2.11 2.99 -8.04
N ARG A 49 -2.73 1.86 -8.38
CA ARG A 49 -2.81 0.68 -7.52
C ARG A 49 -1.49 -0.07 -7.45
N VAL A 50 -0.78 -0.22 -8.57
CA VAL A 50 0.53 -0.90 -8.62
C VAL A 50 1.61 -0.10 -7.89
N VAL A 51 1.60 1.22 -8.00
CA VAL A 51 2.62 2.08 -7.37
C VAL A 51 2.32 2.28 -5.88
N GLY A 52 1.05 2.44 -5.50
CA GLY A 52 0.65 2.66 -4.09
C GLY A 52 1.09 1.52 -3.16
N THR A 53 0.94 0.27 -3.60
CA THR A 53 1.26 -0.91 -2.78
C THR A 53 2.74 -0.99 -2.41
N ASN A 54 3.63 -0.69 -3.35
CA ASN A 54 5.07 -0.71 -3.10
C ASN A 54 5.49 0.40 -2.13
N MET A 55 4.89 1.59 -2.24
CA MET A 55 5.18 2.71 -1.34
C MET A 55 4.72 2.42 0.10
N ASP A 56 3.55 1.79 0.26
CA ASP A 56 3.02 1.41 1.57
C ASP A 56 3.89 0.33 2.25
N ILE A 57 4.30 -0.70 1.50
CA ILE A 57 5.14 -1.79 2.04
C ILE A 57 6.54 -1.24 2.41
N ASN A 58 7.13 -0.40 1.56
CA ASN A 58 8.43 0.20 1.82
C ASN A 58 8.41 1.14 3.04
N SER A 59 7.40 2.01 3.13
CA SER A 59 7.24 2.90 4.29
C SER A 59 7.01 2.10 5.58
N THR A 60 6.19 1.06 5.52
CA THR A 60 5.96 0.14 6.64
C THR A 60 7.24 -0.58 7.07
N ALA A 61 8.00 -1.15 6.12
CA ALA A 61 9.26 -1.83 6.42
C ALA A 61 10.25 -0.87 7.08
N SER A 62 10.37 0.36 6.56
CA SER A 62 11.25 1.38 7.13
C SER A 62 10.84 1.81 8.54
N ALA A 63 9.53 1.96 8.79
CA ALA A 63 9.00 2.31 10.11
C ALA A 63 9.20 1.16 11.11
N ALA A 64 8.94 -0.07 10.70
CA ALA A 64 9.14 -1.26 11.53
C ALA A 64 10.62 -1.48 11.85
N ALA A 65 11.54 -1.30 10.89
CA ALA A 65 12.98 -1.39 11.14
C ALA A 65 13.46 -0.35 12.16
N ARG A 66 13.00 0.90 12.04
CA ARG A 66 13.30 1.97 13.02
C ARG A 66 12.74 1.67 14.41
N ALA A 67 11.53 1.11 14.49
CA ALA A 67 10.95 0.72 15.77
C ALA A 67 11.73 -0.46 16.40
N ALA A 68 12.15 -1.43 15.57
CA ALA A 68 12.95 -2.57 16.00
C ALA A 68 14.34 -2.14 16.51
N SER A 69 14.97 -1.13 15.90
CA SER A 69 16.29 -0.65 16.32
C SER A 69 16.29 0.08 17.67
N LEU A 70 15.11 0.45 18.18
CA LEU A 70 14.93 1.11 19.49
C LEU A 70 14.63 0.11 20.62
N ALA A 71 14.38 -1.16 20.29
CA ALA A 71 14.11 -2.18 21.27
C ALA A 71 15.38 -2.57 22.05
N ARG A 72 15.21 -3.04 23.28
CA ARG A 72 16.33 -3.35 24.19
C ARG A 72 16.74 -4.82 24.15
N SER A 73 15.90 -5.66 23.56
CA SER A 73 16.16 -7.08 23.37
C SER A 73 15.71 -7.54 21.99
N PRO A 74 16.30 -8.63 21.45
CA PRO A 74 15.87 -9.21 20.18
C PRO A 74 14.38 -9.55 20.17
N GLN A 75 13.85 -10.10 21.27
CA GLN A 75 12.44 -10.46 21.37
C GLN A 75 11.53 -9.22 21.32
N GLU A 76 11.88 -8.18 22.08
CA GLU A 76 11.16 -6.90 22.06
C GLU A 76 11.23 -6.23 20.68
N ALA A 77 12.34 -6.40 19.94
CA ALA A 77 12.49 -5.90 18.58
C ALA A 77 11.51 -6.58 17.62
N VAL A 78 11.34 -7.90 17.74
CA VAL A 78 10.36 -8.66 16.95
C VAL A 78 8.95 -8.17 17.25
N ASP A 79 8.57 -8.12 18.54
CA ASP A 79 7.22 -7.74 18.97
C ASP A 79 6.89 -6.29 18.55
N THR A 80 7.82 -5.37 18.73
CA THR A 80 7.67 -3.96 18.38
C THR A 80 7.59 -3.74 16.87
N ALA A 81 8.39 -4.48 16.08
CA ALA A 81 8.34 -4.44 14.63
C ALA A 81 6.99 -4.94 14.11
N GLN A 82 6.48 -6.04 14.65
CA GLN A 82 5.18 -6.61 14.28
C GLN A 82 4.03 -5.67 14.61
N GLN A 83 4.02 -5.09 15.82
CA GLN A 83 3.00 -4.12 16.23
C GLN A 83 3.05 -2.86 15.35
N THR A 84 4.24 -2.33 15.06
CA THR A 84 4.42 -1.15 14.21
C THR A 84 3.96 -1.42 12.78
N ALA A 85 4.29 -2.58 12.23
CA ALA A 85 3.85 -2.98 10.90
C ALA A 85 2.32 -3.14 10.82
N ALA A 86 1.71 -3.76 11.83
CA ALA A 86 0.27 -3.91 11.93
C ALA A 86 -0.45 -2.56 12.07
N ALA A 87 0.08 -1.65 12.90
CA ALA A 87 -0.47 -0.31 13.09
C ALA A 87 -0.39 0.56 11.82
N ASN A 88 0.74 0.48 11.09
CA ASN A 88 0.88 1.17 9.80
C ASN A 88 -0.08 0.58 8.75
N LEU A 89 -0.22 -0.74 8.64
CA LEU A 89 -1.16 -1.29 7.66
C LEU A 89 -2.63 -1.04 8.03
N ALA A 90 -2.95 -0.98 9.32
CA ALA A 90 -4.30 -0.66 9.79
C ALA A 90 -4.73 0.75 9.37
N SER A 91 -3.82 1.73 9.33
CA SER A 91 -4.13 3.10 8.89
C SER A 91 -4.24 3.22 7.36
N HIS A 92 -3.59 2.34 6.60
CA HIS A 92 -3.64 2.30 5.13
C HIS A 92 -4.84 1.50 4.55
N HIS A 93 -5.69 0.95 5.43
CA HIS A 93 -7.06 0.44 5.24
C HIS A 93 -7.41 -0.56 4.12
N HIS A 94 -6.66 -0.79 3.03
CA HIS A 94 -7.35 -1.29 1.82
C HIS A 94 -6.65 -2.28 0.87
N THR A 95 -5.54 -2.94 1.22
CA THR A 95 -4.96 -3.87 0.20
C THR A 95 -4.30 -5.14 0.72
N CYS A 96 -3.95 -5.23 2.02
CA CYS A 96 -3.24 -6.40 2.53
C CYS A 96 -4.20 -7.42 3.15
N ALA A 97 -4.41 -8.56 2.47
CA ALA A 97 -5.21 -9.66 3.00
C ALA A 97 -4.43 -10.51 4.00
N THR A 98 -3.13 -10.69 3.78
CA THR A 98 -2.25 -11.40 4.72
C THR A 98 -0.93 -10.66 4.85
N LEU A 99 -0.63 -10.21 6.06
CA LEU A 99 0.62 -9.58 6.43
C LEU A 99 1.55 -10.61 7.07
N THR A 100 2.80 -10.66 6.60
CA THR A 100 3.87 -11.46 7.20
C THR A 100 5.06 -10.55 7.43
N VAL A 101 5.52 -10.49 8.69
CA VAL A 101 6.66 -9.67 9.10
C VAL A 101 7.73 -10.60 9.62
N THR A 102 8.90 -10.57 8.98
CA THR A 102 10.07 -11.35 9.37
C THR A 102 11.14 -10.37 9.83
N VAL A 103 11.64 -10.55 11.04
CA VAL A 103 12.67 -9.70 11.63
C VAL A 103 13.94 -10.52 11.75
N ASP A 104 15.02 -10.01 11.18
CA ASP A 104 16.36 -10.56 11.30
C ASP A 104 17.12 -9.79 12.39
N THR A 105 17.35 -10.49 13.51
CA THR A 105 18.10 -10.00 14.67
C THR A 105 19.47 -10.69 14.79
N ALA A 106 20.01 -11.31 13.73
CA ALA A 106 21.28 -12.04 13.80
C ALA A 106 22.46 -11.17 14.25
N ALA A 107 22.44 -9.89 13.89
CA ALA A 107 23.43 -8.89 14.31
C ALA A 107 22.86 -7.88 15.33
N PHE A 108 21.91 -8.30 16.16
CA PHE A 108 21.28 -7.43 17.14
C PHE A 108 22.20 -7.21 18.36
N GLY A 109 22.70 -6.00 18.51
CA GLY A 109 23.61 -5.59 19.58
C GLY A 109 24.06 -4.15 19.42
N PRO A 110 24.86 -3.60 20.35
CA PRO A 110 25.34 -2.22 20.29
C PRO A 110 26.13 -1.97 18.99
N GLY A 111 25.66 -1.04 18.14
CA GLY A 111 26.27 -0.78 16.82
C GLY A 111 25.97 -1.85 15.76
N GLY A 112 25.10 -2.81 16.06
CA GLY A 112 24.63 -3.82 15.15
C GLY A 112 23.49 -3.35 14.25
N GLN A 113 22.90 -4.28 13.49
CA GLN A 113 21.80 -3.98 12.57
C GLN A 113 20.62 -4.92 12.79
N VAL A 114 19.43 -4.40 12.54
CA VAL A 114 18.18 -5.17 12.48
C VAL A 114 17.58 -5.03 11.09
N GLY A 115 17.24 -6.17 10.48
CA GLY A 115 16.54 -6.23 9.20
C GLY A 115 15.08 -6.54 9.42
N VAL A 116 14.17 -5.82 8.76
CA VAL A 116 12.75 -6.15 8.77
C VAL A 116 12.26 -6.35 7.35
N THR A 117 11.73 -7.52 7.07
CA THR A 117 11.10 -7.88 5.81
C THR A 117 9.60 -7.93 6.00
N VAL A 118 8.88 -7.12 5.23
CA VAL A 118 7.43 -7.06 5.22
C VAL A 118 6.94 -7.65 3.92
N THR A 119 6.20 -8.75 4.02
CA THR A 119 5.51 -9.38 2.89
C THR A 119 4.01 -9.20 3.04
N CYS A 120 3.38 -8.75 1.97
CA CYS A 120 1.95 -8.54 1.91
C CYS A 120 1.35 -9.34 0.75
N ARG A 121 0.35 -10.17 1.02
CA ARG A 121 -0.47 -10.84 0.00
C ARG A 121 -1.78 -10.08 -0.21
N MET A 122 -2.09 -9.80 -1.46
CA MET A 122 -3.26 -9.06 -1.91
C MET A 122 -4.07 -9.95 -2.85
N ALA A 123 -5.40 -9.95 -2.72
CA ALA A 123 -6.26 -10.63 -3.67
C ALA A 123 -6.38 -9.79 -4.94
N THR A 124 -6.20 -10.40 -6.12
CA THR A 124 -6.28 -9.66 -7.40
C THR A 124 -7.67 -9.06 -7.63
N SER A 125 -8.71 -9.61 -6.98
CA SER A 125 -10.08 -9.10 -7.01
C SER A 125 -10.20 -7.65 -6.53
N ASP A 126 -9.40 -7.23 -5.56
CA ASP A 126 -9.41 -5.87 -5.00
C ASP A 126 -8.68 -4.86 -5.90
N LEU A 127 -7.71 -5.35 -6.69
CA LEU A 127 -6.82 -4.50 -7.49
C LEU A 127 -7.49 -3.98 -8.77
N ILE A 128 -8.36 -4.79 -9.36
CA ILE A 128 -8.96 -4.54 -10.68
C ILE A 128 -10.49 -4.54 -10.65
N GLY A 129 -11.14 -4.96 -9.55
CA GLY A 129 -12.61 -5.06 -9.47
C GLY A 129 -13.24 -6.03 -10.48
N LEU A 130 -12.41 -6.79 -11.21
CA LEU A 130 -12.79 -7.70 -12.29
C LEU A 130 -13.04 -9.14 -11.82
N GLY A 131 -12.95 -9.40 -10.50
CA GLY A 131 -13.24 -10.73 -9.94
C GLY A 131 -12.32 -11.85 -10.41
N LEU A 132 -11.16 -11.53 -10.99
CA LEU A 132 -10.21 -12.54 -11.45
C LEU A 132 -9.58 -13.26 -10.24
N PRO A 133 -9.64 -14.60 -10.18
CA PRO A 133 -8.99 -15.36 -9.13
C PRO A 133 -7.48 -15.25 -9.26
N GLY A 134 -6.81 -14.92 -8.15
CA GLY A 134 -5.36 -14.85 -8.06
C GLY A 134 -4.90 -14.14 -6.79
N THR A 135 -3.60 -14.24 -6.51
CA THR A 135 -2.97 -13.49 -5.43
C THR A 135 -1.73 -12.80 -5.99
N VAL A 136 -1.55 -11.54 -5.62
CA VAL A 136 -0.34 -10.77 -5.90
C VAL A 136 0.35 -10.53 -4.57
N SER A 137 1.62 -10.89 -4.48
CA SER A 137 2.43 -10.65 -3.28
C SER A 137 3.48 -9.58 -3.54
N GLY A 138 3.55 -8.58 -2.67
CA GLY A 138 4.65 -7.62 -2.61
C GLY A 138 5.52 -7.90 -1.39
N SER A 139 6.83 -7.76 -1.52
CA SER A 139 7.77 -7.88 -0.42
C SER A 139 8.76 -6.73 -0.46
N SER A 140 9.08 -6.17 0.71
CA SER A 140 10.12 -5.16 0.87
C SER A 140 10.90 -5.41 2.16
N THR A 141 12.20 -5.16 2.10
CA THR A 141 13.11 -5.30 3.24
C THR A 141 13.76 -3.96 3.53
N ALA A 142 13.78 -3.57 4.80
CA ALA A 142 14.46 -2.38 5.29
C ALA A 142 15.40 -2.74 6.43
N TYR A 143 16.48 -1.99 6.56
CA TYR A 143 17.49 -2.17 7.60
C TYR A 143 17.62 -0.90 8.43
N ALA A 144 17.83 -1.07 9.74
CA ALA A 144 18.13 0.01 10.67
C ALA A 144 19.28 -0.41 11.60
N VAL A 145 20.11 0.57 11.97
CA VAL A 145 21.21 0.38 12.92
C VAL A 145 20.66 0.49 14.34
N VAL A 146 21.04 -0.43 15.22
CA VAL A 146 20.64 -0.42 16.63
C VAL A 146 21.37 0.73 17.34
N ASP A 147 20.60 1.66 17.90
CA ASP A 147 21.15 2.82 18.58
C ASP A 147 21.74 2.39 19.94
N SER A 148 23.06 2.49 20.06
CA SER A 148 23.81 2.16 21.26
C SER A 148 24.00 3.35 22.21
N TYR A 149 23.56 4.56 21.84
CA TYR A 149 23.87 5.79 22.59
C TYR A 149 22.76 6.24 23.54
N ARG A 150 21.64 5.51 23.61
CA ARG A 150 20.61 5.78 24.60
C ARG A 150 20.88 4.97 25.85
N ASP A 151 21.68 5.55 26.75
CA ASP A 151 21.97 5.02 28.08
C ASP A 151 20.68 4.49 28.74
N VAL A 152 20.76 3.25 29.22
CA VAL A 152 19.78 2.72 30.17
C VAL A 152 19.97 3.55 31.43
N ALA A 153 19.10 4.55 31.66
CA ALA A 153 19.04 5.24 32.94
C ALA A 153 18.72 4.19 34.02
N GLY A 154 19.73 3.73 34.73
CA GLY A 154 19.59 2.61 35.65
C GLY A 154 20.89 2.12 36.27
N THR A 155 21.69 3.02 36.84
CA THR A 155 22.69 2.65 37.86
C THR A 155 22.78 3.75 38.91
N PRO A 156 22.21 3.57 40.11
CA PRO A 156 22.79 4.13 41.33
C PRO A 156 24.06 3.37 41.73
#